data_AF-A0A374USA4-F1
#
_entry.id   AF-A0A374USA4-F1
#
_cell.length_a   1.000
_cell.length_b   1.000
_cell.length_c   1.000
_cell.angle_alpha   90.00
_cell.angle_beta   90.00
_cell.angle_gamma   90.00
#
_symmetry.space_group_name_H-M   'P 1'
#
loop_
_entity.id
_entity.type
_entity.pdbx_description
1 polymer ?
#
loop_
_entity_poly.entity_id
_entity_poly.type
_entity_poly.pdbx_seq_one_letter_code
_entity_poly.pdbx_strand_id
1 'polypeptide(L)'
;MIELFDNLKNIYPDKIILLRIDNYYELYREDAKRASGVLHINALTRIVNDEDISVIRFHMQDLSRNLEKLVRGGLKVAIYDDKL
;
A
#
# COMPACT_ATOMS: atom_id res chain seq x y z
N MET A 1 4.02 8.75 -7.93
CA MET A 1 3.67 7.59 -7.07
C MET A 1 2.42 6.86 -7.53
N ILE A 2 1.30 7.54 -7.81
CA ILE A 2 0.08 6.88 -8.32
C ILE A 2 0.34 6.17 -9.66
N GLU A 3 0.96 6.82 -10.64
CA GLU A 3 1.30 6.17 -11.91
C GLU A 3 2.24 4.97 -11.74
N LEU A 4 3.23 5.07 -10.84
CA LEU A 4 4.12 3.95 -10.52
C LEU A 4 3.33 2.78 -9.90
N PHE A 5 2.41 3.08 -8.97
CA PHE A 5 1.51 2.08 -8.40
C PHE A 5 0.69 1.39 -9.49
N ASP A 6 0.07 2.15 -10.39
CA ASP A 6 -0.76 1.61 -11.46
C ASP A 6 0.07 0.71 -12.41
N ASN A 7 1.29 1.12 -12.74
CA ASN A 7 2.23 0.31 -13.52
C ASN A 7 2.61 -1.00 -12.81
N LEU A 8 2.94 -0.95 -11.52
CA LEU A 8 3.26 -2.15 -10.74
C LEU A 8 2.04 -3.06 -10.59
N LYS A 9 0.84 -2.51 -10.49
CA LYS A 9 -0.41 -3.29 -10.46
C LYS A 9 -0.71 -3.98 -11.77
N ASN A 10 -0.33 -3.40 -12.91
CA ASN A 10 -0.44 -4.11 -14.20
C ASN A 10 0.48 -5.34 -14.25
N ILE A 11 1.65 -5.28 -13.64
CA ILE A 11 2.61 -6.41 -13.58
C ILE A 11 2.20 -7.43 -12.50
N TYR A 12 1.72 -6.95 -11.36
CA TYR A 12 1.39 -7.76 -10.19
C TYR A 12 -0.07 -7.54 -9.73
N PRO A 13 -1.06 -7.94 -10.55
CA PRO A 13 -2.47 -7.63 -10.28
C PRO A 13 -2.99 -8.30 -9.00
N ASP A 14 -2.43 -9.42 -8.57
CA ASP A 14 -2.85 -10.17 -7.38
C ASP A 14 -2.14 -9.79 -6.07
N LYS A 15 -1.18 -8.85 -6.11
CA LYS A 15 -0.36 -8.46 -4.94
C LYS A 15 -0.77 -7.11 -4.36
N ILE A 16 -0.77 -6.98 -3.05
CA ILE A 16 -0.75 -5.67 -2.37
C ILE A 16 0.61 -5.01 -2.61
N ILE A 17 0.63 -3.81 -3.17
CA ILE A 17 1.86 -3.06 -3.44
C ILE A 17 2.10 -2.07 -2.29
N LEU A 18 3.19 -2.29 -1.54
CA LEU A 18 3.73 -1.34 -0.58
C LEU A 18 4.79 -0.50 -1.27
N LEU A 19 4.52 0.80 -1.44
CA LEU A 19 5.49 1.75 -1.97
C LEU A 19 6.19 2.46 -0.82
N ARG A 20 7.52 2.35 -0.71
CA ARG A 20 8.27 3.14 0.27
C ARG A 20 8.40 4.58 -0.19
N ILE A 21 8.06 5.51 0.69
CA ILE A 21 8.24 6.96 0.52
C ILE A 21 8.79 7.50 1.82
N ASP A 22 10.07 7.89 1.80
CA ASP A 22 10.83 8.30 2.98
C ASP A 22 10.76 7.25 4.11
N ASN A 23 10.21 7.65 5.26
CA ASN A 23 10.09 6.82 6.47
C ASN A 23 8.77 6.06 6.55
N TYR A 24 8.07 5.89 5.43
CA TYR A 24 6.73 5.33 5.40
C TYR A 24 6.53 4.37 4.24
N TYR A 25 5.57 3.46 4.41
CA TYR A 25 4.99 2.70 3.33
C TYR A 25 3.60 3.25 3.04
N GLU A 26 3.33 3.52 1.76
CA GLU A 26 2.03 3.94 1.25
C GLU A 26 1.42 2.85 0.35
N LEU A 27 0.09 2.73 0.43
CA LEU A 27 -0.76 1.93 -0.46
C LEU A 27 -1.82 2.84 -1.04
N TYR A 28 -2.31 2.52 -2.23
CA TYR A 28 -3.26 3.36 -2.97
C TYR A 28 -4.46 2.57 -3.47
N ARG A 29 -5.52 3.28 -3.84
CA ARG A 29 -6.73 2.76 -4.51
C ARG A 29 -7.30 1.53 -3.78
N GLU A 30 -7.52 0.44 -4.50
CA GLU A 30 -8.12 -0.79 -3.96
C GLU A 30 -7.20 -1.50 -2.94
N ASP A 31 -5.89 -1.43 -3.12
CA ASP A 31 -4.93 -2.02 -2.18
C ASP A 31 -5.04 -1.34 -0.81
N ALA A 32 -5.21 -0.02 -0.79
CA ALA A 32 -5.47 0.73 0.44
C ALA A 32 -6.79 0.27 1.09
N LYS A 33 -7.88 0.15 0.34
CA LYS A 33 -9.16 -0.31 0.88
C LYS A 33 -9.07 -1.72 1.47
N ARG A 34 -8.45 -2.66 0.75
CA ARG A 34 -8.27 -4.04 1.22
C ARG A 34 -7.37 -4.13 2.45
N ALA A 35 -6.25 -3.40 2.45
CA ALA A 35 -5.34 -3.38 3.59
C ALA A 35 -5.94 -2.67 4.81
N SER A 36 -6.89 -1.74 4.65
CA SER A 36 -7.53 -1.01 5.75
C SER A 36 -8.12 -1.94 6.81
N GLY A 37 -8.90 -2.92 6.36
CA GLY A 37 -9.55 -3.89 7.24
C GLY A 37 -8.54 -4.82 7.92
N VAL A 38 -7.53 -5.28 7.19
CA VAL A 38 -6.52 -6.19 7.74
C VAL A 38 -5.61 -5.49 8.75
N LEU A 39 -5.15 -4.28 8.41
CA LEU A 39 -4.22 -3.52 9.24
C LEU A 39 -4.90 -2.78 10.38
N HIS A 40 -6.23 -2.61 10.31
CA HIS A 40 -7.02 -1.74 11.20
C HIS A 40 -6.51 -0.29 11.15
N ILE A 41 -6.21 0.18 9.94
CA ILE A 41 -5.78 1.56 9.67
C ILE A 41 -6.83 2.17 8.75
N ASN A 42 -7.42 3.29 9.17
CA ASN A 42 -8.41 4.00 8.36
C ASN A 42 -7.75 4.52 7.08
N ALA A 43 -8.34 4.21 5.93
CA ALA A 43 -7.93 4.80 4.67
C ALA A 43 -8.32 6.29 4.64
N LEU A 44 -7.41 7.12 4.15
CA LEU A 44 -7.62 8.54 3.91
C LEU A 44 -7.95 8.77 2.44
N THR A 45 -8.66 9.85 2.12
CA THR A 45 -8.84 10.30 0.74
C THR A 45 -7.78 11.34 0.39
N ARG A 46 -7.08 11.15 -0.73
CA ARG A 46 -6.16 12.12 -1.32
C ARG A 46 -6.65 12.45 -2.73
N ILE A 47 -6.86 13.72 -3.03
CA ILE A 47 -7.23 14.18 -4.37
C ILE A 47 -5.97 14.23 -5.24
N VAL A 48 -5.99 13.57 -6.39
CA VAL A 48 -4.91 13.58 -7.40
C VAL A 48 -5.56 13.75 -8.76
N ASN A 49 -5.22 14.82 -9.49
CA ASN A 49 -5.81 15.13 -10.81
C ASN A 49 -7.36 15.05 -10.81
N ASP A 50 -7.99 15.69 -9.82
CA ASP A 50 -9.46 15.68 -9.62
C ASP A 50 -10.08 14.29 -9.35
N GLU A 51 -9.26 13.28 -9.04
CA GLU A 51 -9.70 11.94 -8.63
C GLU A 51 -9.47 11.71 -7.13
N ASP A 52 -10.49 11.18 -6.44
CA ASP A 52 -10.40 10.75 -5.05
C ASP A 52 -9.69 9.39 -4.93
N ILE A 53 -8.47 9.40 -4.42
CA ILE A 53 -7.66 8.19 -4.20
C ILE A 53 -7.69 7.79 -2.73
N SER A 54 -8.08 6.56 -2.44
CA SER A 54 -7.91 5.97 -1.11
C SER A 54 -6.44 5.67 -0.83
N VAL A 55 -5.94 6.08 0.34
CA VAL A 55 -4.54 5.93 0.74
C VAL A 55 -4.44 5.36 2.15
N ILE A 56 -3.54 4.40 2.34
CA ILE A 56 -3.06 4.01 3.68
C ILE A 56 -1.59 4.34 3.77
N ARG A 57 -1.18 4.78 4.95
CA ARG A 57 0.22 5.04 5.27
C ARG A 57 0.55 4.51 6.67
N PHE A 58 1.71 3.88 6.82
CA PHE A 58 2.26 3.52 8.13
C PHE A 58 3.78 3.69 8.15
N HIS A 59 4.37 3.84 9.33
CA HIS A 59 5.81 4.06 9.47
C HIS A 59 6.61 2.82 9.10
N MET A 60 7.79 3.00 8.52
CA MET A 60 8.73 1.93 8.15
C MET A 60 8.99 0.94 9.29
N GLN A 61 9.12 1.44 10.52
CA GLN A 61 9.37 0.61 11.70
C GLN A 61 8.25 -0.42 11.95
N ASP A 62 7.03 -0.14 11.48
CA ASP A 62 5.87 -1.03 11.63
C ASP A 62 5.78 -2.09 10.52
N LEU A 63 6.72 -2.10 9.57
CA LEU A 63 6.68 -2.99 8.41
C LEU A 63 6.57 -4.45 8.82
N SER A 64 7.43 -4.93 9.73
CA SER A 64 7.43 -6.34 10.15
C SER A 64 6.07 -6.76 10.71
N ARG A 65 5.51 -5.95 11.63
CA ARG A 65 4.19 -6.19 12.23
C ARG A 65 3.07 -6.18 11.20
N ASN A 66 3.10 -5.24 10.27
CA ASN A 66 2.04 -5.09 9.27
C ASN A 66 2.14 -6.15 8.17
N LEU A 67 3.35 -6.55 7.76
CA LEU A 67 3.55 -7.68 6.86
C LEU A 67 3.00 -8.97 7.45
N GLU A 68 3.25 -9.24 8.73
CA GLU A 68 2.69 -10.43 9.39
C GLU A 68 1.16 -10.45 9.28
N LYS A 69 0.50 -9.32 9.56
CA LYS A 69 -0.96 -9.20 9.45
C LYS A 69 -1.45 -9.41 8.01
N LEU A 70 -0.81 -8.79 7.03
CA LEU A 70 -1.17 -8.91 5.61
C LEU A 70 -1.05 -10.37 5.12
N VAL A 71 0.07 -11.03 5.46
CA VAL A 71 0.31 -12.42 5.08
C VAL A 71 -0.65 -13.37 5.77
N ARG A 72 -0.90 -13.21 7.09
CA ARG A 72 -1.90 -13.99 7.81
C ARG A 72 -3.31 -13.77 7.28
N GLY A 73 -3.59 -12.57 6.76
CA GLY A 73 -4.83 -12.24 6.05
C GLY A 73 -4.92 -12.84 4.63
N GLY A 74 -3.94 -13.65 4.22
CA GLY A 74 -3.91 -14.30 2.90
C GLY A 74 -3.51 -13.39 1.75
N LEU A 75 -3.03 -12.18 2.03
CA LEU A 75 -2.62 -11.23 1.01
C LEU A 75 -1.17 -11.50 0.58
N LYS A 76 -0.95 -11.60 -0.74
CA LYS A 76 0.40 -11.58 -1.32
C LYS A 76 0.86 -10.14 -1.36
N VAL A 77 2.07 -9.86 -0.89
CA VAL A 77 2.60 -8.49 -0.80
C VAL A 77 3.83 -8.34 -1.69
N ALA A 78 3.93 -7.22 -2.42
CA ALA A 78 5.15 -6.77 -3.07
C ALA A 78 5.60 -5.46 -2.43
N ILE A 79 6.90 -5.32 -2.21
CA ILE A 79 7.49 -4.10 -1.67
C ILE A 79 8.33 -3.47 -2.78
N TYR A 80 8.05 -2.21 -3.06
CA TYR A 80 8.91 -1.39 -3.90
C TYR A 80 9.59 -0.36 -3.01
N ASP A 81 10.91 -0.39 -3.02
CA ASP A 81 11.79 0.48 -2.27
C ASP A 81 12.98 0.78 -3.17
N ASP A 82 13.20 2.06 -3.45
CA ASP A 82 14.31 2.52 -4.29
C ASP A 82 15.67 2.44 -3.55
N LYS A 83 15.65 2.13 -2.25
CA LYS A 83 16.83 2.01 -1.38
C LYS A 83 17.10 0.58 -0.93
N LEU A 84 16.34 -0.41 -1.41
CA LEU A 84 16.61 -1.84 -1.25
C LEU A 84 17.52 -2.34 -2.37
#